data_AF-A0A060SV90-F1
#
_entry.id   AF-A0A060SV90-F1
#
_cell.length_a   1.000
_cell.length_b   1.000
_cell.length_c   1.000
_cell.angle_alpha   90.00
_cell.angle_beta   90.00
_cell.angle_gamma   90.00
#
_symmetry.space_group_name_H-M   'P 1'
#
loop_
_entity.id
_entity.type
_entity.pdbx_description
1 polymer ?
#
loop_
_entity_poly.entity_id
_entity_poly.type
_entity_poly.pdbx_seq_one_letter_code
_entity_poly.pdbx_strand_id
1 'polypeptide(L)'
;MSPPDAQQVPPYVYWTRRRPHVYEALPPPLKWDASFWFYDGDVTLVVQGLAFRLHTTMLANWSEVFESWFIGPCATIPHPHDLGSFDGWPLVALRAVDTAHDLREALLLMYGIMRIESVTKYSVAAALHRVALAYRMPTIVDAVHKLLDHAFPATIHEWDNRPADRVSFDLGKAQAIEAYNIRESLWEEFTESVELPEPVGGPFEDREGAEVGDGLRAVPGARENSALGNP
;
A
#
# COMPACT_ATOMS: atom_id res chain seq x y z
N MET A 1 1.98 55.03 -19.03
CA MET A 1 1.65 54.07 -17.96
C MET A 1 1.75 52.68 -18.57
N SER A 2 2.90 52.04 -18.39
CA SER A 2 3.14 50.66 -18.84
C SER A 2 2.71 49.71 -17.71
N PRO A 3 2.08 48.57 -18.00
CA PRO A 3 1.85 47.56 -16.98
C PRO A 3 3.17 46.85 -16.61
N PRO A 4 3.37 46.47 -15.35
CA PRO A 4 4.61 45.86 -14.87
C PRO A 4 4.73 44.38 -15.25
N ASP A 5 5.99 43.94 -15.27
CA ASP A 5 6.53 42.63 -15.61
C ASP A 5 5.77 41.43 -15.02
N ALA A 6 5.50 40.46 -15.90
CA ALA A 6 5.15 39.11 -15.53
C ALA A 6 6.39 38.40 -14.96
N GLN A 7 6.49 38.37 -13.64
CA GLN A 7 7.47 37.54 -12.94
C GLN A 7 7.27 36.06 -13.26
N GLN A 8 8.36 35.44 -13.68
CA GLN A 8 8.54 34.00 -13.88
C GLN A 8 8.13 33.22 -12.63
N VAL A 9 7.22 32.26 -12.82
CA VAL A 9 6.83 31.26 -11.82
C VAL A 9 7.84 30.11 -11.89
N PRO A 10 8.38 29.60 -10.76
CA PRO A 10 9.43 28.57 -10.75
C PRO A 10 8.92 27.19 -11.25
N PRO A 11 9.81 26.30 -11.74
CA PRO A 11 9.43 25.12 -12.53
C PRO A 11 8.89 23.91 -11.73
N TYR A 12 8.52 24.08 -10.46
CA TYR A 12 8.01 22.99 -9.61
C TYR A 12 6.63 23.28 -9.04
N VAL A 13 5.63 23.39 -9.92
CA VAL A 13 4.21 23.34 -9.53
C VAL A 13 3.45 22.51 -10.57
N TYR A 14 3.43 21.19 -10.38
CA TYR A 14 2.61 20.27 -11.19
C TYR A 14 1.71 19.39 -10.33
N TRP A 15 0.88 19.96 -9.45
CA TRP A 15 -0.13 19.17 -8.75
C TRP A 15 -1.51 19.82 -8.63
N THR A 16 -1.90 20.75 -9.50
CA THR A 16 -3.26 21.32 -9.43
C THR A 16 -3.87 21.63 -10.79
N ARG A 17 -4.11 20.57 -11.57
CA ARG A 17 -5.30 20.51 -12.44
C ARG A 17 -5.97 19.16 -12.24
N ARG A 18 -6.63 19.00 -11.08
CA ARG A 18 -7.69 18.00 -10.94
C ARG A 18 -8.74 18.37 -11.99
N ARG A 19 -8.74 17.65 -13.12
CA ARG A 19 -9.98 17.49 -13.85
C ARG A 19 -10.96 16.92 -12.82
N PRO A 20 -12.17 17.48 -12.64
CA PRO A 20 -13.22 16.67 -12.04
C PRO A 20 -13.25 15.42 -12.92
N HIS A 21 -12.92 14.26 -12.36
CA HIS A 21 -13.22 13.02 -13.05
C HIS A 21 -14.73 13.05 -13.18
N VAL A 22 -15.18 13.46 -14.35
CA VAL A 22 -16.55 13.34 -14.79
C VAL A 22 -16.79 11.85 -14.67
N TYR A 23 -17.54 11.44 -13.64
CA TYR A 23 -18.18 10.13 -13.59
C TYR A 23 -19.24 10.16 -14.68
N GLU A 24 -18.76 10.14 -15.92
CA GLU A 24 -19.53 10.11 -17.14
C GLU A 24 -20.40 8.87 -17.00
N ALA A 25 -21.73 9.08 -17.03
CA ALA A 25 -22.73 8.07 -16.77
C ALA A 25 -22.27 6.71 -17.30
N LEU A 26 -22.14 5.72 -16.41
CA LEU A 26 -21.59 4.40 -16.72
C LEU A 26 -22.18 3.91 -18.04
N PRO A 27 -21.36 3.66 -19.08
CA PRO A 27 -21.90 3.29 -20.39
C PRO A 27 -22.61 1.94 -20.26
N PRO A 28 -23.91 1.84 -20.58
CA PRO A 28 -24.59 0.56 -20.61
C PRO A 28 -24.11 -0.29 -21.80
N PRO A 29 -24.13 -1.63 -21.68
CA PRO A 29 -24.54 -2.40 -20.51
C PRO A 29 -23.38 -2.67 -19.53
N LEU A 30 -23.64 -2.45 -18.24
CA LEU A 30 -22.76 -2.93 -17.17
C LEU A 30 -22.71 -4.46 -17.22
N LYS A 31 -21.50 -5.01 -17.18
CA LYS A 31 -21.31 -6.45 -17.03
C LYS A 31 -21.31 -6.78 -15.55
N TRP A 32 -21.96 -7.86 -15.12
CA TRP A 32 -21.85 -8.35 -13.74
C TRP A 32 -20.79 -9.43 -13.62
N ASP A 33 -20.09 -9.48 -12.48
CA ASP A 33 -19.24 -10.63 -12.14
C ASP A 33 -20.10 -11.74 -11.53
N ALA A 34 -20.18 -12.88 -12.22
CA ALA A 34 -21.00 -14.01 -11.78
C ALA A 34 -20.50 -14.66 -10.47
N SER A 35 -19.24 -14.44 -10.07
CA SER A 35 -18.69 -14.97 -8.82
C SER A 35 -19.07 -14.11 -7.62
N PHE A 36 -19.38 -12.82 -7.86
CA PHE A 36 -19.67 -11.83 -6.84
C PHE A 36 -20.98 -11.10 -7.16
N TRP A 37 -22.03 -11.90 -7.23
CA TRP A 37 -23.40 -11.44 -7.43
C TRP A 37 -24.34 -12.07 -6.41
N PHE A 38 -24.29 -11.56 -5.17
CA PHE A 38 -25.11 -12.10 -4.09
C PHE A 38 -26.56 -11.64 -4.21
N TYR A 39 -27.49 -12.59 -4.10
CA TYR A 39 -28.93 -12.31 -4.18
C TYR A 39 -29.43 -11.42 -3.04
N ASP A 40 -28.83 -11.60 -1.86
CA ASP A 40 -29.04 -10.84 -0.63
C ASP A 40 -28.10 -9.64 -0.47
N GLY A 41 -27.27 -9.35 -1.48
CA GLY A 41 -26.41 -8.18 -1.47
C GLY A 41 -27.21 -6.88 -1.49
N ASP A 42 -26.80 -5.93 -0.65
CA ASP A 42 -27.43 -4.65 -0.36
C ASP A 42 -26.72 -3.45 -1.00
N VAL A 43 -25.59 -3.68 -1.68
CA VAL A 43 -24.87 -2.65 -2.44
C VAL A 43 -24.28 -3.21 -3.73
N THR A 44 -24.24 -2.38 -4.77
CA THR A 44 -23.54 -2.68 -6.03
C THR A 44 -22.33 -1.77 -6.20
N LEU A 45 -21.13 -2.34 -6.21
CA LEU A 45 -19.90 -1.63 -6.55
C LEU A 45 -19.62 -1.77 -8.05
N VAL A 46 -19.18 -0.68 -8.70
CA VAL A 46 -18.78 -0.70 -10.10
C VAL A 46 -17.33 -0.25 -10.25
N VAL A 47 -16.55 -1.04 -10.96
CA VAL A 47 -15.16 -0.73 -11.32
C VAL A 47 -14.90 -1.17 -12.76
N GLN A 48 -14.32 -0.28 -13.58
CA GLN A 48 -14.02 -0.55 -14.99
C GLN A 48 -15.20 -1.14 -15.81
N GLY A 49 -16.44 -0.73 -15.50
CA GLY A 49 -17.65 -1.22 -16.18
C GLY A 49 -18.09 -2.63 -15.75
N LEU A 50 -17.45 -3.22 -14.74
CA LEU A 50 -17.85 -4.47 -14.10
C LEU A 50 -18.54 -4.17 -12.76
N ALA A 51 -19.70 -4.77 -12.55
CA ALA A 51 -20.54 -4.61 -11.37
C ALA A 51 -20.43 -5.84 -10.44
N PHE A 52 -20.36 -5.56 -9.14
CA PHE A 52 -20.27 -6.54 -8.07
C PHE A 52 -21.38 -6.27 -7.07
N ARG A 53 -22.25 -7.26 -6.81
CA ARG A 53 -23.33 -7.12 -5.83
C ARG A 53 -22.92 -7.81 -4.53
N LEU A 54 -22.80 -7.03 -3.46
CA LEU A 54 -22.07 -7.37 -2.23
C LEU A 54 -22.86 -6.95 -0.99
N HIS A 55 -22.33 -7.32 0.19
CA HIS A 55 -22.86 -6.94 1.50
C HIS A 55 -22.07 -5.76 2.09
N THR A 56 -22.76 -4.67 2.45
CA THR A 56 -22.17 -3.47 3.07
C THR A 56 -21.45 -3.80 4.37
N THR A 57 -22.04 -4.66 5.21
CA THR A 57 -21.46 -5.10 6.48
C THR A 57 -20.15 -5.85 6.29
N MET A 58 -20.05 -6.68 5.25
CA MET A 58 -18.81 -7.36 4.89
C MET A 58 -17.76 -6.35 4.43
N LEU A 59 -18.12 -5.39 3.59
CA LEU A 59 -17.20 -4.35 3.12
C LEU A 59 -16.68 -3.48 4.27
N ALA A 60 -17.57 -3.03 5.14
CA ALA A 60 -17.26 -2.20 6.30
C ALA A 60 -16.36 -2.91 7.32
N ASN A 61 -16.55 -4.22 7.52
CA ASN A 61 -15.74 -4.98 8.48
C ASN A 61 -14.25 -5.04 8.10
N TRP A 62 -13.92 -4.90 6.83
CA TRP A 62 -12.53 -5.01 6.34
C TRP A 62 -11.91 -3.66 5.99
N SER A 63 -12.70 -2.60 5.85
CA SER A 63 -12.26 -1.31 5.30
C SER A 63 -12.87 -0.15 6.05
N GLU A 64 -12.01 0.72 6.59
CA GLU A 64 -12.44 1.98 7.21
C GLU A 64 -13.14 2.91 6.21
N VAL A 65 -12.70 2.87 4.94
CA VAL A 65 -13.31 3.66 3.87
C VAL A 65 -14.73 3.18 3.63
N PHE A 66 -14.95 1.88 3.44
CA PHE A 66 -16.31 1.35 3.25
C PHE A 66 -17.17 1.46 4.50
N GLU A 67 -16.59 1.32 5.69
CA GLU A 67 -17.29 1.58 6.95
C GLU A 67 -17.83 3.01 6.97
N SER A 68 -16.97 4.00 6.68
CA SER A 68 -17.36 5.40 6.57
C SER A 68 -18.49 5.62 5.56
N TRP A 69 -18.49 4.87 4.46
CA TRP A 69 -19.46 5.01 3.37
C TRP A 69 -20.83 4.43 3.71
N PHE A 70 -20.88 3.27 4.38
CA PHE A 70 -22.14 2.51 4.53
C PHE A 70 -22.72 2.51 5.94
N ILE A 71 -21.89 2.60 6.97
CA ILE A 71 -22.31 2.43 8.38
C ILE A 71 -21.96 3.67 9.22
N GLY A 72 -20.87 4.35 8.87
CA GLY A 72 -20.31 5.46 9.61
C GLY A 72 -21.12 6.76 9.50
N PRO A 73 -20.65 7.83 10.15
CA PRO A 73 -21.36 9.11 10.22
C PRO A 73 -21.60 9.76 8.84
N CYS A 74 -20.85 9.35 7.82
CA CYS A 74 -20.98 9.84 6.45
C CYS A 74 -22.01 9.07 5.60
N ALA A 75 -22.64 8.00 6.12
CA ALA A 75 -23.62 7.21 5.37
C ALA A 75 -24.87 8.00 4.92
N THR A 76 -25.09 9.19 5.49
CA THR A 76 -26.21 10.10 5.15
C THR A 76 -25.83 11.23 4.22
N ILE A 77 -24.54 11.37 3.89
CA ILE A 77 -24.06 12.40 2.96
C ILE A 77 -24.00 11.75 1.58
N PRO A 78 -24.60 12.34 0.53
CA PRO A 78 -24.51 11.82 -0.83
C PRO A 78 -23.03 11.64 -1.19
N HIS A 79 -22.63 10.38 -1.38
CA HIS A 79 -21.23 10.09 -1.67
C HIS A 79 -20.87 10.67 -3.04
N PRO A 80 -19.67 11.22 -3.21
CA PRO A 80 -19.22 11.68 -4.53
C PRO A 80 -19.11 10.56 -5.57
N HIS A 81 -19.32 9.32 -5.14
CA HIS A 81 -19.30 8.08 -5.91
C HIS A 81 -20.70 7.46 -6.09
N ASP A 82 -21.74 8.07 -5.53
CA ASP A 82 -23.13 7.60 -5.64
C ASP A 82 -23.65 7.88 -7.05
N LEU A 83 -23.96 6.81 -7.79
CA LEU A 83 -24.53 6.86 -9.13
C LEU A 83 -26.04 6.64 -9.13
N GLY A 84 -26.67 6.65 -7.95
CA GLY A 84 -28.07 6.35 -7.74
C GLY A 84 -28.29 4.90 -7.35
N SER A 85 -29.26 4.24 -7.99
CA SER A 85 -29.59 2.85 -7.69
C SER A 85 -29.61 1.98 -8.95
N PHE A 86 -29.15 0.74 -8.81
CA PHE A 86 -29.26 -0.31 -9.80
C PHE A 86 -30.09 -1.45 -9.20
N ASP A 87 -31.18 -1.82 -9.87
CA ASP A 87 -32.11 -2.86 -9.39
C ASP A 87 -32.63 -2.60 -7.96
N GLY A 88 -32.84 -1.32 -7.61
CA GLY A 88 -33.31 -0.90 -6.29
C GLY A 88 -32.24 -0.81 -5.21
N TRP A 89 -30.97 -1.12 -5.51
CA TRP A 89 -29.85 -1.08 -4.56
C TRP A 89 -28.88 0.07 -4.86
N PRO A 90 -28.25 0.68 -3.84
CA PRO A 90 -27.23 1.71 -4.03
C PRO A 90 -26.13 1.28 -4.99
N LEU A 91 -25.80 2.16 -5.94
CA LEU A 91 -24.76 1.95 -6.94
C LEU A 91 -23.58 2.88 -6.66
N VAL A 92 -22.42 2.31 -6.37
CA VAL A 92 -21.21 3.07 -6.03
C VAL A 92 -20.10 2.81 -7.04
N ALA A 93 -19.64 3.86 -7.72
CA ALA A 93 -18.49 3.76 -8.62
C ALA A 93 -17.17 3.94 -7.88
N LEU A 94 -16.30 2.95 -8.00
CA LEU A 94 -14.93 3.01 -7.50
C LEU A 94 -14.06 3.88 -8.40
N ARG A 95 -12.82 4.16 -7.96
CA ARG A 95 -11.93 5.09 -8.66
C ARG A 95 -11.51 4.49 -10.00
N ALA A 96 -11.27 5.34 -11.00
CA ALA A 96 -10.84 4.90 -12.33
C ALA A 96 -9.47 4.18 -12.34
N VAL A 97 -8.66 4.39 -11.30
CA VAL A 97 -7.37 3.72 -11.10
C VAL A 97 -7.50 2.32 -10.53
N ASP A 98 -8.64 2.00 -9.91
CA ASP A 98 -8.90 0.68 -9.36
C ASP A 98 -9.23 -0.27 -10.51
N THR A 99 -8.71 -1.50 -10.46
CA THR A 99 -8.99 -2.51 -11.49
C THR A 99 -10.01 -3.51 -11.00
N ALA A 100 -10.81 -4.04 -11.94
CA ALA A 100 -11.77 -5.09 -11.63
C ALA A 100 -11.08 -6.38 -11.12
N HIS A 101 -9.86 -6.64 -11.60
CA HIS A 101 -9.04 -7.76 -11.12
C HIS A 101 -8.64 -7.55 -9.67
N ASP A 102 -8.11 -6.39 -9.32
CA ASP A 102 -7.61 -6.15 -7.96
C ASP A 102 -8.74 -6.24 -6.93
N LEU A 103 -9.88 -5.61 -7.23
CA LEU A 103 -11.05 -5.70 -6.36
C LEU A 103 -11.50 -7.16 -6.19
N ARG A 104 -11.50 -7.94 -7.27
CA ARG A 104 -11.89 -9.36 -7.21
C ARG A 104 -10.98 -10.18 -6.30
N GLU A 105 -9.66 -10.00 -6.37
CA GLU A 105 -8.73 -10.70 -5.49
C GLU A 105 -8.95 -10.32 -4.02
N ALA A 106 -9.20 -9.04 -3.74
CA ALA A 106 -9.55 -8.59 -2.39
C ALA A 106 -10.86 -9.20 -1.89
N LEU A 107 -11.90 -9.25 -2.74
CA LEU A 107 -13.18 -9.86 -2.38
C LEU A 107 -13.06 -11.36 -2.12
N LEU A 108 -12.20 -12.08 -2.85
CA LEU A 108 -11.94 -13.50 -2.59
C LEU A 108 -11.36 -13.69 -1.18
N LEU A 109 -10.48 -12.80 -0.73
CA LEU A 109 -9.93 -12.83 0.62
C LEU A 109 -10.97 -12.46 1.67
N MET A 110 -11.72 -11.37 1.47
CA MET A 110 -12.70 -10.85 2.42
C MET A 110 -13.85 -11.84 2.71
N TYR A 111 -14.31 -12.55 1.67
CA TYR A 111 -15.34 -13.57 1.79
C TYR A 111 -14.78 -14.95 2.21
N GLY A 112 -13.48 -15.04 2.50
CA GLY A 112 -12.83 -16.28 2.94
C GLY A 112 -12.76 -17.38 1.88
N ILE A 113 -12.97 -17.04 0.60
CA ILE A 113 -12.85 -17.96 -0.54
C ILE A 113 -11.37 -18.26 -0.80
N MET A 114 -10.50 -17.27 -0.60
CA MET A 114 -9.05 -17.38 -0.66
C MET A 114 -8.46 -17.12 0.73
N ARG A 115 -7.40 -17.87 1.06
CA ARG A 115 -6.55 -17.61 2.24
C ARG A 115 -5.28 -16.90 1.81
N ILE A 116 -4.80 -15.96 2.60
CA ILE A 116 -3.58 -15.20 2.24
C ILE A 116 -2.37 -16.12 2.07
N GLU A 117 -2.28 -17.20 2.86
CA GLU A 117 -1.20 -18.18 2.79
C GLU A 117 -1.24 -19.02 1.50
N SER A 118 -2.36 -19.02 0.78
CA SER A 118 -2.49 -19.71 -0.52
C SER A 118 -2.04 -18.85 -1.70
N VAL A 119 -1.69 -17.58 -1.46
CA VAL A 119 -1.25 -16.65 -2.51
C VAL A 119 0.16 -17.03 -2.96
N THR A 120 0.23 -17.53 -4.20
CA THR A 120 1.47 -18.02 -4.82
C THR A 120 1.94 -17.18 -6.00
N LYS A 121 1.19 -16.13 -6.37
CA LYS A 121 1.47 -15.26 -7.51
C LYS A 121 1.66 -13.83 -7.05
N TYR A 122 2.68 -13.17 -7.59
CA TYR A 122 2.99 -11.80 -7.23
C TYR A 122 1.89 -10.83 -7.67
N SER A 123 1.29 -11.05 -8.85
CA SER A 123 0.15 -10.27 -9.33
C SER A 123 -0.98 -10.18 -8.32
N VAL A 124 -1.32 -11.29 -7.67
CA VAL A 124 -2.37 -11.38 -6.65
C VAL A 124 -1.96 -10.64 -5.38
N ALA A 125 -0.72 -10.81 -4.90
CA ALA A 125 -0.23 -10.07 -3.74
C ALA A 125 -0.24 -8.55 -3.99
N ALA A 126 0.20 -8.10 -5.17
CA ALA A 126 0.19 -6.70 -5.55
C ALA A 126 -1.23 -6.12 -5.69
N ALA A 127 -2.15 -6.91 -6.27
CA ALA A 127 -3.58 -6.59 -6.35
C ALA A 127 -4.18 -6.35 -4.96
N LEU A 128 -3.96 -7.29 -4.04
CA LEU A 128 -4.41 -7.18 -2.65
C LEU A 128 -3.84 -5.91 -1.98
N HIS A 129 -2.54 -5.66 -2.13
CA HIS A 129 -1.88 -4.49 -1.55
C HIS A 129 -2.49 -3.17 -2.04
N ARG A 130 -2.69 -3.02 -3.36
CA ARG A 130 -3.26 -1.80 -3.95
C ARG A 130 -4.65 -1.49 -3.40
N VAL A 131 -5.54 -2.48 -3.35
CA VAL A 131 -6.90 -2.30 -2.81
C VAL A 131 -6.84 -2.04 -1.31
N ALA A 132 -5.99 -2.76 -0.59
CA ALA A 132 -5.88 -2.59 0.86
C ALA A 132 -5.41 -1.18 1.24
N LEU A 133 -4.42 -0.61 0.54
CA LEU A 133 -4.01 0.78 0.73
C LEU A 133 -5.11 1.77 0.32
N ALA A 134 -5.70 1.55 -0.86
CA ALA A 134 -6.74 2.41 -1.42
C ALA A 134 -7.95 2.60 -0.49
N TYR A 135 -8.33 1.51 0.19
CA TYR A 135 -9.53 1.41 1.00
C TYR A 135 -9.24 1.26 2.49
N ARG A 136 -7.99 1.49 2.92
CA ARG A 136 -7.54 1.41 4.32
C ARG A 136 -7.97 0.11 5.00
N MET A 137 -7.39 -0.98 4.54
CA MET A 137 -7.60 -2.34 5.04
C MET A 137 -6.32 -2.85 5.73
N PRO A 138 -5.95 -2.33 6.92
CA PRO A 138 -4.63 -2.57 7.52
C PRO A 138 -4.33 -4.06 7.73
N THR A 139 -5.35 -4.87 8.05
CA THR A 139 -5.18 -6.33 8.21
C THR A 139 -4.70 -7.00 6.93
N ILE A 140 -5.16 -6.55 5.75
CA ILE A 140 -4.72 -7.10 4.46
C ILE A 140 -3.33 -6.58 4.11
N VAL A 141 -3.05 -5.30 4.38
CA VAL A 141 -1.72 -4.69 4.20
C VAL A 141 -0.67 -5.50 4.97
N ASP A 142 -0.85 -5.67 6.27
CA ASP A 142 0.07 -6.44 7.14
C ASP A 142 0.25 -7.88 6.67
N ALA A 143 -0.83 -8.53 6.23
CA ALA A 143 -0.79 -9.90 5.78
C ALA A 143 -0.02 -10.05 4.46
N VAL A 144 -0.20 -9.11 3.51
CA VAL A 144 0.57 -9.07 2.28
C VAL A 144 2.03 -8.74 2.55
N HIS A 145 2.33 -7.85 3.50
CA HIS A 145 3.70 -7.54 3.89
C HIS A 145 4.43 -8.77 4.41
N LYS A 146 3.83 -9.50 5.36
CA LYS A 146 4.37 -10.77 5.86
C LYS A 146 4.61 -11.79 4.75
N LEU A 147 3.66 -11.89 3.80
CA LEU A 147 3.80 -12.76 2.64
C LEU A 147 5.00 -12.37 1.77
N LEU A 148 5.19 -11.07 1.52
CA LEU A 148 6.27 -10.55 0.67
C LEU A 148 7.64 -10.58 1.38
N ASP A 149 7.72 -10.39 2.69
CA ASP A 149 8.96 -10.47 3.46
C ASP A 149 9.62 -11.86 3.34
N HIS A 150 8.80 -12.92 3.33
CA HIS A 150 9.28 -14.28 3.07
C HIS A 150 9.80 -14.47 1.64
N ALA A 151 9.25 -13.73 0.68
CA ALA A 151 9.69 -13.79 -0.72
C ALA A 151 10.95 -12.94 -1.00
N PHE A 152 11.11 -11.82 -0.29
CA PHE A 152 12.17 -10.83 -0.48
C PHE A 152 12.92 -10.53 0.84
N PRO A 153 13.72 -11.48 1.35
CA PRO A 153 14.49 -11.30 2.58
C PRO A 153 15.44 -10.09 2.48
N ALA A 154 15.75 -9.50 3.63
CA ALA A 154 16.57 -8.30 3.72
C ALA A 154 18.06 -8.57 3.40
N THR A 155 18.51 -9.81 3.54
CA THR A 155 19.92 -10.17 3.34
C THR A 155 20.11 -11.18 2.21
N ILE A 156 21.30 -11.16 1.59
CA ILE A 156 21.66 -12.15 0.56
C ILE A 156 21.79 -13.57 1.15
N HIS A 157 22.17 -13.70 2.43
CA HIS A 157 22.20 -14.98 3.12
C HIS A 157 20.78 -15.52 3.39
N GLU A 158 19.88 -14.60 3.78
CA GLU A 158 18.41 -14.66 3.67
C GLU A 158 17.96 -15.37 2.39
N TRP A 159 18.38 -14.76 1.29
CA TRP A 159 18.05 -15.14 -0.07
C TRP A 159 18.60 -16.52 -0.45
N ASP A 160 19.78 -16.92 -0.01
CA ASP A 160 20.32 -18.23 -0.40
C ASP A 160 19.69 -19.40 0.38
N ASN A 161 19.20 -19.18 1.60
CA ASN A 161 18.66 -20.23 2.48
C ASN A 161 17.12 -20.35 2.47
N ARG A 162 16.44 -19.57 1.63
CA ARG A 162 14.97 -19.43 1.69
C ARG A 162 14.21 -20.63 1.12
N PRO A 163 12.99 -20.90 1.60
CA PRO A 163 12.16 -22.03 1.17
C PRO A 163 11.67 -21.89 -0.28
N ALA A 164 11.18 -23.01 -0.83
CA ALA A 164 10.78 -23.16 -2.23
C ALA A 164 9.36 -22.64 -2.54
N ASP A 165 8.55 -22.39 -1.51
CA ASP A 165 7.15 -21.94 -1.58
C ASP A 165 7.05 -20.42 -1.74
N ARG A 166 7.60 -19.89 -2.84
CA ARG A 166 7.59 -18.45 -3.08
C ARG A 166 6.38 -18.00 -3.86
N VAL A 167 6.02 -16.74 -3.60
CA VAL A 167 5.31 -15.91 -4.54
C VAL A 167 6.12 -15.85 -5.85
N SER A 168 5.56 -16.43 -6.90
CA SER A 168 6.15 -16.49 -8.24
C SER A 168 5.81 -15.23 -9.04
N PHE A 169 6.79 -14.73 -9.80
CA PHE A 169 6.59 -13.65 -10.76
C PHE A 169 5.93 -14.19 -12.02
N ASP A 170 4.62 -14.00 -12.12
CA ASP A 170 3.76 -14.56 -13.17
C ASP A 170 3.55 -13.62 -14.38
N LEU A 171 3.93 -12.34 -14.27
CA LEU A 171 3.82 -11.34 -15.34
C LEU A 171 5.20 -10.79 -15.80
N GLY A 172 6.28 -11.48 -15.45
CA GLY A 172 7.63 -11.18 -15.95
C GLY A 172 8.30 -9.96 -15.31
N LYS A 173 9.26 -9.36 -16.03
CA LYS A 173 10.19 -8.34 -15.48
C LYS A 173 9.51 -7.05 -14.98
N ALA A 174 8.31 -6.72 -15.47
CA ALA A 174 7.59 -5.52 -15.04
C ALA A 174 7.20 -5.56 -13.55
N GLN A 175 6.96 -6.77 -13.01
CA GLN A 175 6.62 -6.96 -11.60
C GLN A 175 7.79 -6.72 -10.65
N ALA A 176 9.05 -6.74 -11.13
CA ALA A 176 10.20 -6.49 -10.27
C ALA A 176 10.25 -5.03 -9.78
N ILE A 177 9.87 -4.09 -10.65
CA ILE A 177 9.77 -2.67 -10.31
C ILE A 177 8.64 -2.46 -9.31
N GLU A 178 7.51 -3.11 -9.55
CA GLU A 178 6.35 -3.06 -8.67
C GLU A 178 6.66 -3.68 -7.29
N ALA A 179 7.38 -4.80 -7.25
CA ALA A 179 7.81 -5.46 -6.01
C ALA A 179 8.71 -4.55 -5.19
N TYR A 180 9.62 -3.84 -5.85
CA TYR A 180 10.42 -2.82 -5.22
C TYR A 180 9.56 -1.67 -4.69
N ASN A 181 8.64 -1.12 -5.48
CA ASN A 181 7.79 -0.01 -5.05
C ASN A 181 6.88 -0.36 -3.87
N ILE A 182 6.29 -1.57 -3.86
CA ILE A 182 5.52 -2.06 -2.72
C ILE A 182 6.40 -2.16 -1.49
N ARG A 183 7.64 -2.66 -1.65
CA ARG A 183 8.62 -2.72 -0.58
C ARG A 183 9.03 -1.33 -0.10
N GLU A 184 9.22 -0.37 -0.99
CA GLU A 184 9.61 1.00 -0.61
C GLU A 184 8.47 1.76 0.08
N SER A 185 7.21 1.52 -0.31
CA SER A 185 6.08 2.03 0.47
C SER A 185 6.05 1.51 1.90
N LEU A 186 6.73 0.38 2.20
CA LEU A 186 6.95 -0.10 3.58
C LEU A 186 7.82 0.85 4.40
N TRP A 187 8.72 1.61 3.77
CA TRP A 187 9.70 2.44 4.49
C TRP A 187 9.16 3.84 4.81
N GLU A 188 8.25 4.39 4.02
CA GLU A 188 7.64 5.70 4.29
C GLU A 188 6.55 5.63 5.39
N GLU A 189 5.71 4.60 5.42
CA GLU A 189 4.75 4.39 6.54
C GLU A 189 5.46 4.08 7.88
N PHE A 190 6.61 3.40 7.84
CA PHE A 190 7.38 3.07 9.03
C PHE A 190 8.16 4.27 9.60
N THR A 191 8.53 5.24 8.77
CA THR A 191 9.25 6.45 9.21
C THR A 191 8.32 7.55 9.71
N GLU A 192 7.06 7.60 9.27
CA GLU A 192 6.04 8.47 9.86
C GLU A 192 5.58 8.02 11.27
N SER A 193 5.77 6.74 11.60
CA SER A 193 5.39 6.16 12.90
C SER A 193 6.46 6.30 14.00
N VAL A 194 7.67 6.78 13.67
CA VAL A 194 8.72 7.07 14.64
C VAL A 194 8.72 8.58 14.90
N GLU A 195 7.86 9.04 15.83
CA GLU A 195 8.07 10.33 16.48
C GLU A 195 9.44 10.27 17.18
N LEU A 196 10.44 10.92 16.57
CA LEU A 196 11.70 11.18 17.23
C LEU A 196 11.39 11.96 18.52
N PRO A 197 11.92 11.56 19.69
CA PRO A 197 11.69 12.31 20.92
C PRO A 197 12.17 13.74 20.70
N GLU A 198 11.26 14.70 20.91
CA GLU A 198 11.54 16.13 20.90
C GLU A 198 12.87 16.39 21.62
N PRO A 199 13.82 17.12 21.00
CA PRO A 199 15.07 17.45 21.66
C PRO A 199 14.74 18.21 22.93
N VAL A 200 14.97 17.59 24.08
CA VAL A 200 14.84 18.23 25.38
C VAL A 200 15.83 19.40 25.38
N GLY A 201 15.29 20.59 25.14
CA GLY A 201 16.03 21.85 25.14
C GLY A 201 16.59 22.12 26.53
N GLY A 202 17.80 21.64 26.78
CA GLY A 202 18.67 22.12 27.85
C GLY A 202 19.65 23.13 27.26
N PRO A 203 19.86 24.30 27.90
CA PRO A 203 20.84 25.26 27.43
C PRO A 203 22.24 24.64 27.55
N PHE A 204 22.91 24.49 26.41
CA PHE A 204 24.31 24.09 26.34
C PHE A 204 25.14 25.32 26.74
N GLU A 205 25.47 25.43 28.03
CA GLU A 205 26.41 26.43 28.52
C GLU A 205 27.81 26.14 27.97
N ASP A 206 28.37 27.16 27.33
CA ASP A 206 29.76 27.23 26.88
C ASP A 206 30.72 26.95 28.04
N ARG A 207 31.57 25.93 27.86
CA ARG A 207 32.85 25.84 28.56
C ARG A 207 33.97 25.63 27.56
N GLU A 208 34.56 26.75 27.15
CA GLU A 208 35.93 26.83 26.66
C GLU A 208 36.93 26.34 27.71
N GLY A 209 37.97 25.65 27.21
CA GLY A 209 39.32 25.71 27.77
C GLY A 209 39.79 24.52 28.62
N ALA A 210 40.61 23.64 28.03
CA ALA A 210 41.91 23.22 28.59
C ALA A 210 42.64 22.20 27.69
N GLU A 211 43.62 22.73 26.96
CA GLU A 211 44.99 22.24 26.72
C GLU A 211 45.35 20.74 26.66
N VAL A 212 45.99 20.41 25.52
CA VAL A 212 47.34 19.79 25.33
C VAL A 212 47.69 18.51 26.10
N GLY A 213 47.98 17.44 25.34
CA GLY A 213 48.68 16.25 25.83
C GLY A 213 49.11 15.31 24.70
N ASP A 214 50.25 15.64 24.10
CA ASP A 214 51.04 14.83 23.17
C ASP A 214 51.45 13.47 23.79
N GLY A 215 51.47 12.39 23.00
CA GLY A 215 51.73 11.06 23.55
C GLY A 215 51.70 9.91 22.54
N LEU A 216 52.75 9.82 21.72
CA LEU A 216 53.14 8.60 21.02
C LEU A 216 53.14 7.37 21.94
N ARG A 217 52.55 6.26 21.50
CA ARG A 217 53.19 4.93 21.59
C ARG A 217 52.61 3.91 20.61
N ALA A 218 53.50 3.37 19.81
CA ALA A 218 53.30 2.23 18.94
C ALA A 218 53.53 0.89 19.68
N VAL A 219 53.43 -0.18 18.87
CA VAL A 219 53.99 -1.54 19.00
C VAL A 219 53.10 -2.60 19.73
N PRO A 220 53.25 -3.93 19.48
CA PRO A 220 52.68 -4.70 18.34
C PRO A 220 52.04 -6.06 18.74
N GLY A 221 51.48 -6.77 17.75
CA GLY A 221 51.88 -8.17 17.51
C GLY A 221 50.90 -9.32 17.85
N ALA A 222 50.64 -10.13 16.80
CA ALA A 222 50.49 -11.60 16.78
C ALA A 222 49.22 -12.23 17.43
N ARG A 223 48.62 -13.35 16.99
CA ARG A 223 48.96 -14.47 16.08
C ARG A 223 47.66 -15.00 15.43
N GLU A 224 47.67 -15.37 14.14
CA GLU A 224 47.64 -16.76 13.65
C GLU A 224 47.11 -17.83 14.63
N ASN A 225 46.06 -18.55 14.23
CA ASN A 225 46.03 -20.01 14.35
C ASN A 225 45.06 -20.63 13.34
N SER A 226 45.67 -21.41 12.46
CA SER A 226 45.08 -22.34 11.52
C SER A 226 44.62 -23.63 12.20
N ALA A 227 43.66 -24.29 11.55
CA ALA A 227 43.52 -25.74 11.38
C ALA A 227 43.27 -26.64 12.60
N LEU A 228 42.20 -27.44 12.49
CA LEU A 228 42.05 -28.88 12.78
C LEU A 228 40.58 -29.19 12.43
N GLY A 229 40.18 -30.07 11.52
CA GLY A 229 40.84 -31.26 11.00
C GLY A 229 40.27 -32.52 11.68
N ASN A 230 39.18 -33.05 11.12
CA ASN A 230 38.74 -34.47 11.12
C ASN A 230 38.33 -35.13 12.46
N PRO A 231 37.69 -36.32 12.46
CA PRO A 231 37.47 -37.30 11.37
C PRO A 231 36.06 -37.39 10.79
#